data_AF-A0A969ZZ70-F1
#
_entry.id   AF-A0A969ZZ70-F1
#
_cell.length_a   1.000
_cell.length_b   1.000
_cell.length_c   1.000
_cell.angle_alpha   90.00
_cell.angle_beta   90.00
_cell.angle_gamma   90.00
#
_symmetry.space_group_name_H-M   'P 1'
#
loop_
_entity.id
_entity.type
_entity.pdbx_description
1 polymer ?
#
loop_
_entity_poly.entity_id
_entity_poly.type
_entity_poly.pdbx_seq_one_letter_code
_entity_poly.pdbx_strand_id
1 'polypeptide(L)'
;MRNITIDPWKLLIGACLIIKPLMFYRLMDIQVNVLFLWIATAFMLSLMFGSFKNMWISFGLYVLLTILMFCDVTHNAYFSGYISLKLIGSAKFLGDAGDAVIAVIRPEFWLLFLDLPLVALSIVKIRREEWLSSVRKEWFSAVLLLAAVFFLVFGSVSTSSTLRSVGNLEFFSVRVKDLLETTTSFGSQQAELDEESVYLVEEDQEDSLFGIAEGRNLIVIQMEALQNFVINREYEGQEITPNLNRLIRHEGTIYFDRYYMQIAAGNTSDAEFATNNSIYGSEKSYTYELYKENTFRGLPVLLKE
;
A
#
# COMPACT_ATOMS: atom_id res chain seq x y z
N MET A 1 15.96 13.87 48.82
CA MET A 1 15.43 14.01 47.45
C MET A 1 16.42 13.33 46.51
N ARG A 2 16.08 12.18 45.90
CA ARG A 2 16.94 11.59 44.86
C ARG A 2 16.80 12.47 43.62
N ASN A 3 17.88 13.17 43.24
CA ASN A 3 17.94 13.85 41.95
C ASN A 3 17.76 12.78 40.87
N ILE A 4 16.62 12.79 40.19
CA ILE A 4 16.38 11.96 39.00
C ILE A 4 17.18 12.62 37.87
N THR A 5 18.48 12.35 37.81
CA THR A 5 19.29 12.71 36.65
C THR A 5 18.87 11.77 35.52
N ILE A 6 18.05 12.27 34.59
CA ILE A 6 17.65 11.52 33.41
C ILE A 6 18.90 11.34 32.53
N ASP A 7 19.24 10.08 32.24
CA ASP A 7 20.38 9.74 31.39
C ASP A 7 20.18 10.31 29.96
N PRO A 8 21.10 11.16 29.46
CA PRO A 8 20.98 11.79 28.14
C PRO A 8 20.88 10.77 27.00
N TRP A 9 21.46 9.58 27.14
CA TRP A 9 21.37 8.53 26.13
C TRP A 9 19.97 7.92 26.04
N LYS A 10 19.23 7.88 27.16
CA LYS A 10 17.83 7.44 27.17
C LYS A 10 16.91 8.47 26.51
N LEU A 11 17.19 9.76 26.73
CA LEU A 11 16.48 10.84 26.03
C LEU A 11 16.71 10.77 24.52
N LEU A 12 17.94 10.47 24.09
CA LEU A 12 18.26 10.33 22.67
C LEU A 12 17.49 9.16 22.03
N ILE A 13 17.41 8.01 22.69
CA ILE A 13 16.57 6.89 22.22
C ILE A 13 15.11 7.35 22.12
N GLY A 14 14.56 7.95 23.17
CA GLY A 14 13.18 8.46 23.17
C GLY A 14 12.90 9.44 22.03
N ALA A 15 13.82 10.37 21.76
CA ALA A 15 13.72 11.30 20.64
C ALA A 15 13.68 10.57 19.29
N CYS A 16 14.51 9.55 19.08
CA CYS A 16 14.51 8.76 17.85
C CYS A 16 13.16 8.02 17.65
N LEU A 17 12.62 7.42 18.72
CA LEU A 17 11.33 6.72 18.68
C LEU A 17 10.15 7.65 18.39
N ILE A 18 10.27 8.92 18.75
CA ILE A 18 9.26 9.95 18.48
C ILE A 18 9.42 10.52 17.06
N ILE A 19 10.65 10.82 16.62
CA ILE A 19 10.88 11.46 15.32
C ILE A 19 10.62 10.50 14.15
N LYS A 20 10.98 9.21 14.29
CA LYS A 20 10.85 8.24 13.20
C LYS A 20 9.42 8.11 12.64
N PRO A 21 8.36 7.92 13.46
CA PRO A 21 7.02 7.77 12.90
C PRO A 21 6.53 9.03 12.20
N LEU A 22 6.92 10.23 12.67
CA LEU A 22 6.60 11.47 11.98
C LEU A 22 7.22 11.52 10.57
N MET A 23 8.48 11.12 10.45
CA MET A 23 9.15 11.00 9.15
C MET A 23 8.48 9.94 8.26
N PHE A 24 8.17 8.78 8.83
CA PHE A 24 7.50 7.70 8.12
C PHE A 24 6.17 8.15 7.49
N TYR A 25 5.26 8.72 8.28
CA TYR A 25 3.95 9.16 7.76
C TYR A 25 4.07 10.29 6.73
N ARG A 26 5.06 11.18 6.87
CA ARG A 26 5.35 12.21 5.86
C ARG A 26 5.84 11.60 4.55
N LEU A 27 6.69 10.58 4.60
CA LEU A 27 7.20 9.89 3.41
C LEU A 27 6.12 9.03 2.72
N MET A 28 5.16 8.52 3.50
CA MET A 28 3.95 7.84 2.99
C MET A 28 2.92 8.81 2.39
N ASP A 29 3.13 10.13 2.44
CA ASP A 29 2.17 11.17 2.03
C ASP A 29 0.79 11.03 2.72
N ILE A 30 0.77 10.51 3.94
CA ILE A 30 -0.46 10.42 4.74
C ILE A 30 -0.66 11.76 5.43
N GLN A 31 -1.70 12.49 5.04
CA GLN A 31 -2.03 13.81 5.61
C GLN A 31 -3.21 13.77 6.59
N VAL A 32 -3.99 12.69 6.57
CA VAL A 32 -5.18 12.55 7.41
C VAL A 32 -4.79 12.07 8.81
N ASN A 33 -5.23 12.78 9.84
CA ASN A 33 -5.05 12.40 11.26
C ASN A 33 -3.59 12.13 11.69
N VAL A 34 -2.61 12.74 11.03
CA VAL A 34 -1.16 12.47 11.21
C VAL A 34 -0.73 12.58 12.67
N LEU A 35 -1.26 13.55 13.42
CA LEU A 35 -0.90 13.72 14.82
C LEU A 35 -1.29 12.49 15.66
N PHE A 36 -2.45 11.90 15.42
CA PHE A 36 -2.89 10.67 16.11
C PHE A 36 -2.07 9.46 15.70
N LEU A 37 -1.82 9.31 14.39
CA LEU A 37 -0.99 8.24 13.82
C LEU A 37 0.42 8.29 14.41
N TRP A 38 1.04 9.46 14.40
CA TRP A 38 2.36 9.73 14.94
C TRP A 38 2.45 9.36 16.43
N ILE A 39 1.54 9.87 17.26
CA ILE A 39 1.53 9.61 18.70
C ILE A 39 1.33 8.12 18.97
N ALA A 40 0.39 7.46 18.28
CA ALA A 40 0.10 6.04 18.47
C ALA A 40 1.31 5.17 18.15
N THR A 41 1.94 5.37 16.98
CA THR A 41 3.11 4.59 16.58
C THR A 41 4.33 4.89 17.46
N ALA A 42 4.57 6.15 17.84
CA ALA A 42 5.65 6.51 18.76
C ALA A 42 5.45 5.88 20.15
N PHE A 43 4.21 5.86 20.64
CA PHE A 43 3.84 5.20 21.89
C PHE A 43 4.09 3.69 21.82
N MET A 44 3.66 3.03 20.74
CA MET A 44 3.88 1.60 20.52
C MET A 44 5.36 1.24 20.44
N LEU A 45 6.17 2.03 19.73
CA LEU A 45 7.63 1.86 19.68
C LEU A 45 8.28 2.02 21.06
N SER A 46 7.82 3.00 21.84
CA SER A 46 8.32 3.25 23.21
C SER A 46 7.99 2.09 24.15
N LEU A 47 6.76 1.55 24.08
CA LEU A 47 6.35 0.37 24.82
C LEU A 47 7.14 -0.89 24.39
N MET A 48 7.36 -1.06 23.09
CA MET A 48 8.15 -2.18 22.55
C MET A 48 9.57 -2.12 23.09
N PHE A 49 10.19 -0.95 23.05
CA PHE A 49 11.52 -0.77 23.62
C PHE A 49 11.53 -1.19 25.07
N GLY A 50 10.55 -0.74 25.87
CA GLY A 50 10.31 -1.03 27.28
C GLY A 50 10.03 -2.51 27.66
N SER A 51 9.66 -3.35 26.70
CA SER A 51 9.16 -4.70 26.97
C SER A 51 10.26 -5.76 27.16
N PHE A 52 11.44 -5.56 26.56
CA PHE A 52 12.52 -6.57 26.61
C PHE A 52 13.59 -6.23 27.64
N LYS A 53 14.09 -7.24 28.37
CA LYS A 53 15.22 -7.06 29.31
C LYS A 53 16.52 -6.67 28.61
N ASN A 54 16.73 -7.19 27.41
CA ASN A 54 17.92 -6.92 26.61
C ASN A 54 17.58 -5.88 25.54
N MET A 55 18.17 -4.68 25.66
CA MET A 55 17.94 -3.58 24.71
C MET A 55 18.35 -3.95 23.29
N TRP A 56 19.28 -4.89 23.10
CA TRP A 56 19.65 -5.38 21.78
C TRP A 56 18.54 -6.15 21.07
N ILE A 57 17.62 -6.77 21.82
CA ILE A 57 16.42 -7.41 21.24
C ILE A 57 15.47 -6.32 20.73
N SER A 58 15.19 -5.30 21.55
CA SER A 58 14.39 -4.14 21.14
C SER A 58 14.99 -3.43 19.94
N PHE A 59 16.32 -3.27 19.90
CA PHE A 59 17.04 -2.71 18.77
C PHE A 59 16.92 -3.58 17.51
N GLY A 60 17.10 -4.89 17.62
CA GLY A 60 16.90 -5.82 16.49
C GLY A 60 15.50 -5.71 15.89
N LEU A 61 14.46 -5.69 16.74
CA LEU A 61 13.08 -5.48 16.29
C LEU A 61 12.90 -4.09 15.65
N TYR A 62 13.50 -3.06 16.23
CA TYR A 62 13.43 -1.70 15.67
C TYR A 62 14.08 -1.58 14.30
N VAL A 63 15.21 -2.27 14.07
CA VAL A 63 15.85 -2.38 12.75
C VAL A 63 14.91 -3.07 11.77
N LEU A 64 14.29 -4.19 12.15
CA LEU A 64 13.31 -4.90 11.31
C LEU A 64 12.11 -4.01 10.95
N LEU A 65 11.55 -3.29 11.93
CA LEU A 65 10.46 -2.35 11.69
C LEU A 65 10.88 -1.18 10.78
N THR A 66 12.13 -0.72 10.90
CA THR A 66 12.68 0.33 10.02
C THR A 66 12.81 -0.15 8.58
N ILE A 67 13.24 -1.41 8.39
CA ILE A 67 13.27 -2.04 7.05
C ILE A 67 11.86 -2.15 6.49
N LEU A 68 10.89 -2.60 7.29
CA LEU A 68 9.49 -2.68 6.86
C LEU A 68 8.91 -1.30 6.50
N MET A 69 9.17 -0.27 7.32
CA MET A 69 8.78 1.11 7.02
C MET A 69 9.39 1.62 5.70
N PHE A 70 10.65 1.26 5.42
CA PHE A 70 11.29 1.61 4.14
C PHE A 70 10.64 0.89 2.96
N CYS A 71 10.34 -0.40 3.11
CA CYS A 71 9.60 -1.17 2.10
C CYS A 71 8.22 -0.55 1.84
N ASP A 72 7.52 -0.11 2.89
CA ASP A 72 6.22 0.56 2.78
C ASP A 72 6.29 1.88 2.04
N VAL A 73 7.25 2.74 2.41
CA VAL A 73 7.44 4.02 1.72
C VAL A 73 7.75 3.81 0.24
N THR A 74 8.57 2.81 -0.07
CA THR A 74 8.93 2.46 -1.45
C THR A 74 7.73 1.92 -2.22
N HIS A 75 6.98 0.99 -1.62
CA HIS A 75 5.78 0.41 -2.21
C HIS A 75 4.70 1.48 -2.42
N ASN A 76 4.46 2.35 -1.45
CA ASN A 76 3.48 3.42 -1.53
C ASN A 76 3.80 4.42 -2.64
N ALA A 77 5.08 4.70 -2.89
CA ALA A 77 5.47 5.64 -3.94
C ALA A 77 5.12 5.14 -5.36
N TYR A 78 4.97 3.82 -5.56
CA TYR A 78 4.58 3.23 -6.84
C TYR A 78 3.11 2.75 -6.86
N PHE A 79 2.67 2.06 -5.80
CA PHE A 79 1.36 1.38 -5.71
C PHE A 79 0.34 2.10 -4.83
N SER A 80 0.68 3.24 -4.20
CA SER A 80 -0.22 4.05 -3.36
C SER A 80 -0.85 3.30 -2.16
N GLY A 81 -0.08 2.44 -1.49
CA GLY A 81 -0.51 1.79 -0.25
C GLY A 81 0.61 1.07 0.50
N TYR A 82 0.26 0.50 1.65
CA TYR A 82 1.13 -0.38 2.44
C TYR A 82 1.40 -1.70 1.72
N ILE A 83 2.57 -2.31 1.94
CA ILE A 83 2.81 -3.67 1.45
C ILE A 83 1.91 -4.66 2.22
N SER A 84 1.17 -5.51 1.52
CA SER A 84 0.36 -6.59 2.15
C SER A 84 1.11 -7.91 2.15
N LEU A 85 0.92 -8.71 3.20
CA LEU A 85 1.40 -10.09 3.31
C LEU A 85 0.86 -10.99 2.18
N LYS A 86 -0.31 -10.68 1.62
CA LYS A 86 -0.90 -11.41 0.48
C LYS A 86 -0.09 -11.26 -0.80
N LEU A 87 0.67 -10.17 -0.94
CA LEU A 87 1.55 -9.93 -2.09
C LEU A 87 2.84 -10.75 -2.03
N ILE A 88 3.22 -11.29 -0.87
CA ILE A 88 4.47 -12.06 -0.73
C ILE A 88 4.49 -13.29 -1.64
N GLY A 89 3.35 -14.01 -1.75
CA GLY A 89 3.24 -15.17 -2.65
C GLY A 89 3.33 -14.78 -4.13
N SER A 90 3.04 -13.52 -4.45
CA SER A 90 3.06 -12.95 -5.79
C SER A 90 4.33 -12.16 -6.09
N ALA A 91 5.30 -12.11 -5.16
CA ALA A 91 6.57 -11.41 -5.34
C ALA A 91 7.38 -11.93 -6.55
N LYS A 92 7.14 -13.17 -6.98
CA LYS A 92 7.70 -13.75 -8.23
C LYS A 92 7.36 -12.93 -9.49
N PHE A 93 6.24 -12.22 -9.50
CA PHE A 93 5.81 -11.37 -10.61
C PHE A 93 6.36 -9.94 -10.52
N LEU A 94 7.01 -9.59 -9.40
CA LEU A 94 7.60 -8.26 -9.21
C LEU A 94 8.86 -8.05 -10.07
N GLY A 95 9.44 -9.11 -10.65
CA GLY A 95 10.64 -9.03 -11.48
C GLY A 95 10.47 -8.08 -12.66
N ASP A 96 9.31 -8.09 -13.31
CA ASP A 96 9.04 -7.27 -14.49
C ASP A 96 8.75 -5.80 -14.15
N ALA A 97 8.30 -5.51 -12.91
CA ALA A 97 8.05 -4.16 -12.42
C ALA A 97 9.18 -3.61 -11.53
N GLY A 98 10.22 -4.41 -11.25
CA GLY A 98 11.24 -4.11 -10.23
C GLY A 98 12.05 -2.85 -10.54
N ASP A 99 12.44 -2.67 -11.80
CA ASP A 99 13.21 -1.49 -12.23
C ASP A 99 12.40 -0.19 -12.05
N ALA A 100 11.09 -0.24 -12.33
CA ALA A 100 10.20 0.89 -12.14
C ALA A 100 10.04 1.24 -10.64
N VAL A 101 9.92 0.23 -9.77
CA VAL A 101 9.87 0.43 -8.31
C VAL A 101 11.19 1.04 -7.81
N ILE A 102 12.34 0.56 -8.28
CA ILE A 102 13.65 1.10 -7.89
C ILE A 102 13.82 2.55 -8.35
N ALA A 103 13.36 2.89 -9.55
CA ALA A 103 13.45 4.24 -10.11
C ALA A 103 12.69 5.29 -9.28
N VAL A 104 11.68 4.88 -8.51
CA VAL A 104 10.87 5.78 -7.67
C VAL A 104 11.50 5.99 -6.28
N ILE A 105 12.53 5.22 -5.90
CA ILE A 105 13.21 5.37 -4.60
C ILE A 105 13.90 6.74 -4.53
N ARG A 106 13.35 7.63 -3.71
CA ARG A 106 13.91 8.97 -3.46
C ARG A 106 15.03 8.90 -2.41
N PRO A 107 16.09 9.72 -2.53
CA PRO A 107 17.15 9.79 -1.51
C PRO A 107 16.63 10.05 -0.09
N GLU A 108 15.50 10.75 0.04
CA GLU A 108 14.83 11.04 1.31
C GLU A 108 14.37 9.79 2.08
N PHE A 109 14.11 8.67 1.39
CA PHE A 109 13.65 7.43 2.04
C PHE A 109 14.71 6.85 2.98
N TRP A 110 15.98 7.07 2.65
CA TRP A 110 17.12 6.62 3.45
C TRP A 110 17.23 7.33 4.81
N LEU A 111 16.56 8.48 4.98
CA LEU A 111 16.52 9.19 6.26
C LEU A 111 15.89 8.33 7.37
N LEU A 112 15.07 7.33 7.03
CA LEU A 112 14.54 6.36 8.01
C LEU A 112 15.63 5.55 8.72
N PHE A 113 16.81 5.39 8.12
CA PHE A 113 17.92 4.63 8.73
C PHE A 113 18.87 5.49 9.56
N LEU A 114 18.77 6.82 9.49
CA LEU A 114 19.73 7.76 10.07
C LEU A 114 19.80 7.68 11.60
N ASP A 115 18.70 7.29 12.25
CA ASP A 115 18.63 7.16 13.71
C ASP A 115 19.20 5.83 14.25
N LEU A 116 19.37 4.81 13.41
CA LEU A 116 19.84 3.49 13.86
C LEU A 116 21.24 3.54 14.49
N PRO A 117 22.24 4.22 13.90
CA PRO A 117 23.55 4.39 14.53
C PRO A 117 23.45 5.14 15.87
N LEU A 118 22.57 6.15 15.96
CA LEU A 118 22.38 6.93 17.19
C LEU A 118 21.79 6.08 18.31
N VAL A 119 20.78 5.26 18.00
CA VAL A 119 20.17 4.33 18.95
C VAL A 119 21.17 3.25 19.37
N ALA A 120 21.93 2.68 18.44
CA ALA A 120 22.96 1.67 18.74
C ALA A 120 24.04 2.23 19.69
N LEU A 121 24.56 3.42 19.40
CA LEU A 121 25.54 4.11 20.25
C LEU A 121 24.97 4.40 21.64
N SER A 122 23.71 4.83 21.71
CA SER A 122 23.03 5.10 22.98
C SER A 122 22.92 3.83 23.83
N ILE A 123 22.58 2.69 23.23
CA ILE A 123 22.48 1.40 23.93
C ILE A 123 23.83 0.96 24.51
N VAL A 124 24.93 1.14 23.76
CA VAL A 124 26.28 0.81 24.24
C VAL A 124 26.70 1.70 25.41
N LYS A 125 26.27 2.97 25.43
CA LYS A 125 26.62 3.94 26.47
C LYS A 125 25.78 3.82 27.74
N ILE A 126 24.57 3.29 27.65
CA ILE A 126 23.70 3.03 28.81
C ILE A 126 24.29 1.85 29.61
N ARG A 127 24.62 2.09 30.88
CA ARG A 127 25.06 1.03 31.79
C ARG A 127 23.95 -0.02 31.96
N ARG A 128 24.32 -1.30 31.85
CA ARG A 128 23.44 -2.48 31.78
C ARG A 128 22.39 -2.59 32.90
N GLU A 129 22.58 -1.91 34.03
CA GLU A 129 21.71 -2.00 35.21
C GLU A 129 20.61 -0.92 35.29
N GLU A 130 20.69 0.18 34.53
CA GLU A 130 19.89 1.37 34.84
C GLU A 130 18.66 1.59 33.94
N TRP A 131 18.44 0.78 32.90
CA TRP A 131 17.46 1.13 31.87
C TRP A 131 16.00 1.12 32.38
N LEU A 132 15.62 0.23 33.32
CA LEU A 132 14.33 0.26 34.04
C LEU A 132 14.49 -0.41 35.42
N SER A 133 14.94 0.34 36.43
CA SER A 133 15.11 -0.17 37.81
C SER A 133 13.87 0.00 38.70
N SER A 134 12.76 0.60 38.21
CA SER A 134 11.65 1.00 39.10
C SER A 134 10.23 0.58 38.66
N VAL A 135 10.04 -0.10 37.52
CA VAL A 135 8.69 -0.54 37.08
C VAL A 135 8.70 -2.03 36.75
N ARG A 136 7.72 -2.78 37.29
CA ARG A 136 7.56 -4.22 37.11
C ARG A 136 7.36 -4.56 35.62
N LYS A 137 8.34 -5.25 35.04
CA LYS A 137 8.46 -5.56 33.60
C LYS A 137 7.29 -6.37 33.02
N GLU A 138 6.60 -7.17 33.83
CA GLU A 138 5.43 -7.97 33.42
C GLU A 138 4.22 -7.09 33.06
N TRP A 139 4.08 -5.92 33.70
CA TRP A 139 3.01 -4.97 33.40
C TRP A 139 3.23 -4.29 32.04
N PHE A 140 4.48 -4.03 31.63
CA PHE A 140 4.75 -3.37 30.34
C PHE A 140 4.38 -4.26 29.15
N SER A 141 4.72 -5.54 29.19
CA SER A 141 4.32 -6.50 28.14
C SER A 141 2.81 -6.71 28.10
N ALA A 142 2.14 -6.77 29.26
CA ALA A 142 0.69 -6.87 29.33
C ALA A 142 0.00 -5.60 28.81
N VAL A 143 0.52 -4.42 29.14
CA VAL A 143 0.03 -3.12 28.65
C VAL A 143 0.28 -2.98 27.15
N LEU A 144 1.42 -3.45 26.61
CA LEU A 144 1.68 -3.44 25.17
C LEU A 144 0.69 -4.34 24.42
N LEU A 145 0.45 -5.56 24.92
CA LEU A 145 -0.51 -6.47 24.32
C LEU A 145 -1.93 -5.88 24.39
N LEU A 146 -2.30 -5.30 25.53
CA LEU A 146 -3.61 -4.67 25.73
C LEU A 146 -3.78 -3.40 24.89
N ALA A 147 -2.75 -2.59 24.73
CA ALA A 147 -2.75 -1.42 23.85
C ALA A 147 -2.84 -1.82 22.37
N ALA A 148 -2.10 -2.86 21.95
CA ALA A 148 -2.18 -3.41 20.61
C ALA A 148 -3.59 -3.92 20.30
N VAL A 149 -4.19 -4.69 21.22
CA VAL A 149 -5.56 -5.20 21.10
C VAL A 149 -6.57 -4.05 21.14
N PHE A 150 -6.39 -3.06 22.02
CA PHE A 150 -7.27 -1.89 22.10
C PHE A 150 -7.27 -1.10 20.80
N PHE A 151 -6.11 -0.74 20.24
CA PHE A 151 -6.05 0.00 18.98
C PHE A 151 -6.63 -0.78 17.80
N LEU A 152 -6.38 -2.09 17.74
CA LEU A 152 -6.93 -2.99 16.72
C LEU A 152 -8.46 -3.02 16.76
N VAL A 153 -9.05 -3.25 17.93
CA VAL A 153 -10.50 -3.36 18.11
C VAL A 153 -11.17 -1.99 18.02
N PHE A 154 -10.62 -0.97 18.68
CA PHE A 154 -11.22 0.35 18.78
C PHE A 154 -11.16 1.10 17.44
N GLY A 155 -10.07 0.96 16.67
CA GLY A 155 -9.97 1.55 15.34
C GLY A 155 -10.92 0.91 14.32
N SER A 156 -11.15 -0.40 14.40
CA SER A 156 -11.97 -1.13 13.43
C SER A 156 -13.48 -1.02 13.69
N VAL A 157 -13.87 -0.96 14.96
CA VAL A 157 -15.29 -0.98 15.39
C VAL A 157 -15.84 0.43 15.62
N SER A 158 -14.99 1.47 15.65
CA SER A 158 -15.47 2.83 15.89
C SER A 158 -16.40 3.33 14.78
N THR A 159 -17.48 3.99 15.21
CA THR A 159 -18.43 4.72 14.35
C THR A 159 -17.91 6.10 13.93
N SER A 160 -16.87 6.62 14.59
CA SER A 160 -16.23 7.88 14.20
C SER A 160 -15.32 7.69 13.00
N SER A 161 -15.53 8.48 11.95
CA SER A 161 -14.68 8.49 10.75
C SER A 161 -13.21 8.75 11.06
N THR A 162 -12.92 9.59 12.06
CA THR A 162 -11.56 9.90 12.52
C THR A 162 -10.87 8.67 13.11
N LEU A 163 -11.54 7.98 14.04
CA LEU A 163 -10.97 6.80 14.70
C LEU A 163 -10.83 5.61 13.74
N ARG A 164 -11.79 5.47 12.82
CA ARG A 164 -11.72 4.46 11.76
C ARG A 164 -10.55 4.70 10.81
N SER A 165 -10.34 5.96 10.39
CA SER A 165 -9.18 6.37 9.59
C SER A 165 -7.87 6.07 10.33
N VAL A 166 -7.75 6.42 11.60
CA VAL A 166 -6.56 6.12 12.41
C VAL A 166 -6.31 4.62 12.47
N GLY A 167 -7.33 3.81 12.74
CA GLY A 167 -7.21 2.36 12.78
C GLY A 167 -6.85 1.71 11.44
N ASN A 168 -7.14 2.36 10.31
CA ASN A 168 -6.84 1.85 8.96
C ASN A 168 -5.52 2.37 8.38
N LEU A 169 -4.91 3.38 9.00
CA LEU A 169 -3.68 4.01 8.51
C LEU A 169 -2.52 3.87 9.49
N GLU A 170 -2.76 3.55 10.76
CA GLU A 170 -1.70 3.41 11.75
C GLU A 170 -0.87 2.16 11.47
N PHE A 171 0.46 2.34 11.44
CA PHE A 171 1.45 1.36 11.03
C PHE A 171 1.25 -0.02 11.69
N PHE A 172 1.16 -0.10 13.03
CA PHE A 172 0.98 -1.40 13.70
C PHE A 172 -0.42 -1.98 13.45
N SER A 173 -1.44 -1.14 13.46
CA SER A 173 -2.84 -1.54 13.25
C SER A 173 -3.05 -2.16 11.88
N VAL A 174 -2.49 -1.55 10.83
CA VAL A 174 -2.49 -2.10 9.46
C VAL A 174 -1.82 -3.47 9.42
N ARG A 175 -0.65 -3.62 10.06
CA ARG A 175 0.12 -4.88 10.09
C ARG A 175 -0.65 -6.01 10.76
N VAL A 176 -1.28 -5.72 11.89
CA VAL A 176 -2.06 -6.76 12.59
C VAL A 176 -3.32 -7.11 11.80
N LYS A 177 -3.99 -6.13 11.19
CA LYS A 177 -5.15 -6.39 10.31
C LYS A 177 -4.77 -7.26 9.12
N ASP A 178 -3.70 -6.92 8.43
CA ASP A 178 -3.21 -7.67 7.27
C ASP A 178 -2.80 -9.11 7.65
N LEU A 179 -2.16 -9.30 8.81
CA LEU A 179 -1.86 -10.64 9.35
C LEU A 179 -3.12 -11.44 9.66
N LEU A 180 -4.10 -10.83 10.33
CA LEU A 180 -5.36 -11.48 10.69
C LEU A 180 -6.20 -11.79 9.45
N GLU A 181 -6.31 -10.87 8.51
CA GLU A 181 -7.06 -11.11 7.27
C GLU A 181 -6.43 -12.25 6.47
N THR A 182 -5.08 -12.34 6.46
CA THR A 182 -4.35 -13.40 5.77
C THR A 182 -4.47 -14.77 6.46
N THR A 183 -4.56 -14.81 7.80
CA THR A 183 -4.52 -16.07 8.57
C THR A 183 -5.90 -16.60 8.99
N THR A 184 -6.85 -15.72 9.29
CA THR A 184 -8.15 -16.08 9.87
C THR A 184 -9.34 -15.49 9.13
N SER A 185 -9.11 -14.79 8.01
CA SER A 185 -10.10 -13.96 7.28
C SER A 185 -10.82 -12.90 8.12
N PHE A 186 -10.34 -12.64 9.35
CA PHE A 186 -10.91 -11.66 10.26
C PHE A 186 -10.71 -10.24 9.73
N GLY A 187 -11.77 -9.44 9.75
CA GLY A 187 -11.74 -8.07 9.22
C GLY A 187 -11.69 -8.00 7.70
N SER A 188 -11.84 -9.14 6.99
CA SER A 188 -12.19 -9.08 5.58
C SER A 188 -13.49 -8.29 5.45
N GLN A 189 -13.42 -7.11 4.83
CA GLN A 189 -14.60 -6.52 4.24
C GLN A 189 -15.04 -7.51 3.17
N GLN A 190 -16.00 -8.37 3.50
CA GLN A 190 -17.03 -8.66 2.53
C GLN A 190 -17.60 -7.30 2.19
N ALA A 191 -17.42 -6.86 0.94
CA ALA A 191 -18.34 -5.89 0.41
C ALA A 191 -19.72 -6.51 0.68
N GLU A 192 -20.46 -5.92 1.62
CA GLU A 192 -21.91 -5.97 1.50
C GLU A 192 -22.15 -5.42 0.11
N LEU A 193 -22.40 -6.33 -0.83
CA LEU A 193 -23.05 -5.96 -2.07
C LEU A 193 -24.39 -5.44 -1.57
N ASP A 194 -24.48 -4.12 -1.35
CA ASP A 194 -25.77 -3.47 -1.29
C ASP A 194 -26.48 -3.96 -2.56
N GLU A 195 -27.53 -4.76 -2.39
CA GLU A 195 -28.33 -5.35 -3.48
C GLU A 195 -28.92 -4.28 -4.42
N GLU A 196 -28.66 -3.00 -4.16
CA GLU A 196 -29.41 -1.86 -4.63
C GLU A 196 -28.76 -1.07 -5.79
N SER A 197 -27.58 -1.45 -6.28
CA SER A 197 -27.03 -0.87 -7.51
C SER A 197 -26.90 -1.89 -8.64
N VAL A 198 -27.99 -2.59 -8.94
CA VAL A 198 -28.19 -3.04 -10.32
C VAL A 198 -28.35 -1.76 -11.14
N TYR A 199 -27.26 -1.33 -11.79
CA TYR A 199 -27.38 -0.37 -12.87
C TYR A 199 -28.28 -1.04 -13.91
N LEU A 200 -29.56 -0.70 -13.89
CA LEU A 200 -30.45 -0.96 -15.01
C LEU A 200 -29.85 -0.18 -16.16
N VAL A 201 -29.08 -0.87 -17.00
CA VAL A 201 -28.76 -0.39 -18.33
C VAL A 201 -30.12 -0.23 -18.99
N GLU A 202 -30.56 1.01 -19.15
CA GLU A 202 -31.73 1.29 -19.98
C GLU A 202 -31.47 0.63 -21.35
N GLU A 203 -32.44 -0.12 -21.87
CA GLU A 203 -32.33 -0.67 -23.23
C GLU A 203 -32.15 0.50 -24.19
N ASP A 204 -30.91 0.69 -24.66
CA ASP A 204 -30.60 1.74 -25.59
C ASP A 204 -31.15 1.40 -26.99
N GLN A 205 -31.99 2.33 -27.43
CA GLN A 205 -32.15 2.90 -28.77
C GLN A 205 -31.32 2.28 -29.91
N GLU A 206 -31.88 2.28 -31.13
CA GLU A 206 -31.19 1.88 -32.37
C GLU A 206 -29.80 2.54 -32.49
N ASP A 207 -28.74 1.80 -32.16
CA ASP A 207 -27.36 2.24 -32.34
C ASP A 207 -26.96 2.04 -33.80
N SER A 208 -26.63 3.15 -34.45
CA SER A 208 -26.11 3.19 -35.83
C SER A 208 -24.86 2.33 -36.08
N LEU A 209 -24.12 1.96 -35.01
CA LEU A 209 -22.92 1.14 -35.08
C LEU A 209 -23.19 -0.35 -34.81
N PHE A 210 -24.42 -0.74 -34.46
CA PHE A 210 -24.73 -2.14 -34.19
C PHE A 210 -24.49 -3.02 -35.43
N GLY A 211 -23.64 -4.04 -35.29
CA GLY A 211 -23.39 -5.05 -36.32
C GLY A 211 -22.48 -4.63 -37.48
N ILE A 212 -21.93 -3.41 -37.53
CA ILE A 212 -21.13 -2.92 -38.68
C ILE A 212 -19.87 -3.75 -38.99
N ALA A 213 -19.39 -4.53 -38.02
CA ALA A 213 -18.18 -5.35 -38.11
C ALA A 213 -18.45 -6.86 -37.98
N GLU A 214 -19.70 -7.31 -38.19
CA GLU A 214 -20.04 -8.74 -38.15
C GLU A 214 -19.17 -9.56 -39.13
N GLY A 215 -18.69 -10.73 -38.68
CA GLY A 215 -17.84 -11.63 -39.46
C GLY A 215 -16.41 -11.13 -39.73
N ARG A 216 -16.00 -10.00 -39.14
CA ARG A 216 -14.63 -9.49 -39.23
C ARG A 216 -13.73 -10.07 -38.14
N ASN A 217 -12.43 -10.04 -38.39
CA ASN A 217 -11.43 -10.37 -37.37
C ASN A 217 -11.30 -9.23 -36.36
N LEU A 218 -11.20 -9.57 -35.07
CA LEU A 218 -10.85 -8.63 -34.01
C LEU A 218 -9.35 -8.74 -33.71
N ILE A 219 -8.64 -7.61 -33.76
CA ILE A 219 -7.24 -7.49 -33.34
C ILE A 219 -7.17 -6.49 -32.20
N VAL A 220 -6.73 -6.94 -31.03
CA VAL A 220 -6.52 -6.09 -29.84
C VAL A 220 -5.02 -5.87 -29.67
N ILE A 221 -4.60 -4.62 -29.62
CA ILE A 221 -3.20 -4.23 -29.40
C ILE A 221 -3.11 -3.52 -28.05
N GLN A 222 -2.51 -4.17 -27.07
CA GLN A 222 -2.19 -3.54 -25.79
C GLN A 222 -0.90 -2.72 -25.93
N MET A 223 -0.96 -1.48 -25.45
CA MET A 223 0.21 -0.59 -25.43
C MET A 223 0.70 -0.41 -24.00
N GLU A 224 1.87 -0.96 -23.71
CA GLU A 224 2.48 -0.93 -22.37
C GLU A 224 2.79 0.51 -21.93
N ALA A 225 2.35 0.86 -20.73
CA ALA A 225 2.59 2.16 -20.07
C ALA A 225 2.30 3.43 -20.92
N LEU A 226 1.48 3.34 -21.97
CA LEU A 226 1.14 4.50 -22.80
C LEU A 226 0.09 5.37 -22.11
N GLN A 227 0.40 6.65 -21.94
CA GLN A 227 -0.55 7.65 -21.45
C GLN A 227 -0.95 8.64 -22.54
N ASN A 228 -2.15 9.20 -22.40
CA ASN A 228 -2.71 10.09 -23.42
C ASN A 228 -1.90 11.38 -23.66
N PHE A 229 -1.12 11.83 -22.67
CA PHE A 229 -0.44 13.12 -22.73
C PHE A 229 0.64 13.19 -23.83
N VAL A 230 1.16 12.06 -24.33
CA VAL A 230 2.15 12.04 -25.43
C VAL A 230 1.52 12.07 -26.82
N ILE A 231 0.23 11.79 -26.93
CA ILE A 231 -0.48 11.77 -28.21
C ILE A 231 -0.52 13.17 -28.82
N ASN A 232 -0.22 13.27 -30.12
CA ASN A 232 -0.10 14.53 -30.86
C ASN A 232 0.87 15.55 -30.20
N ARG A 233 1.87 15.06 -29.46
CA ARG A 233 2.94 15.90 -28.92
C ARG A 233 4.24 15.77 -29.71
N GLU A 234 5.04 16.81 -29.61
CA GLU A 234 6.39 16.89 -30.13
C GLU A 234 7.38 17.15 -29.01
N TYR A 235 8.59 16.60 -29.16
CA TYR A 235 9.75 16.90 -28.33
C TYR A 235 10.91 17.24 -29.26
N GLU A 236 11.54 18.40 -29.06
CA GLU A 236 12.62 18.92 -29.91
C GLU A 236 12.28 18.94 -31.42
N GLY A 237 11.01 19.21 -31.75
CA GLY A 237 10.50 19.27 -33.13
C GLY A 237 10.23 17.92 -33.77
N GLN A 238 10.26 16.83 -33.01
CA GLN A 238 9.90 15.49 -33.48
C GLN A 238 8.64 14.98 -32.78
N GLU A 239 7.67 14.48 -33.55
CA GLU A 239 6.48 13.83 -32.99
C GLU A 239 6.88 12.63 -32.11
N ILE A 240 6.30 12.54 -30.91
CA ILE A 240 6.56 11.46 -29.96
C ILE A 240 5.92 10.15 -30.45
N THR A 241 4.71 10.21 -31.01
CA THR A 241 3.92 9.04 -31.43
C THR A 241 3.43 9.11 -32.89
N PRO A 242 4.33 9.25 -33.90
CA PRO A 242 3.93 9.60 -35.26
C PRO A 242 3.00 8.59 -35.94
N ASN A 243 3.18 7.30 -35.67
CA ASN A 243 2.30 6.27 -36.23
C ASN A 243 0.89 6.30 -35.61
N LEU A 244 0.79 6.53 -34.30
CA LEU A 244 -0.51 6.65 -33.62
C LEU A 244 -1.22 7.93 -34.04
N ASN A 245 -0.49 9.05 -34.12
CA ASN A 245 -1.03 10.33 -34.57
C ASN A 245 -1.60 10.22 -35.99
N ARG A 246 -0.91 9.49 -36.88
CA ARG A 246 -1.40 9.19 -38.22
C ARG A 246 -2.62 8.26 -38.21
N LEU A 247 -2.65 7.24 -37.36
CA LEU A 247 -3.79 6.34 -37.25
C LEU A 247 -5.05 7.08 -36.78
N ILE A 248 -4.92 7.92 -35.74
CA ILE A 248 -6.01 8.74 -35.20
C ILE A 248 -6.61 9.66 -36.28
N ARG A 249 -5.78 10.18 -37.19
CA ARG A 249 -6.23 11.04 -38.31
C ARG A 249 -6.84 10.26 -39.49
N HIS A 250 -6.74 8.94 -39.52
CA HIS A 250 -7.23 8.12 -40.63
C HIS A 250 -8.75 7.99 -40.59
N GLU A 251 -9.39 8.05 -41.75
CA GLU A 251 -10.84 7.84 -41.89
C GLU A 251 -11.26 6.48 -41.32
N GLY A 252 -12.36 6.45 -40.58
CA GLY A 252 -12.87 5.24 -39.91
C GLY A 252 -12.24 4.93 -38.55
N THR A 253 -11.31 5.76 -38.05
CA THR A 253 -10.77 5.61 -36.69
C THR A 253 -11.64 6.35 -35.68
N ILE A 254 -12.03 5.66 -34.62
CA ILE A 254 -12.67 6.26 -33.45
C ILE A 254 -11.63 6.32 -32.35
N TYR A 255 -11.37 7.52 -31.83
CA TYR A 255 -10.38 7.75 -30.80
C TYR A 255 -11.04 8.43 -29.59
N PHE A 256 -10.76 7.90 -28.41
CA PHE A 256 -11.31 8.38 -27.14
C PHE A 256 -10.19 9.04 -26.32
N ASP A 257 -10.23 10.36 -26.20
CA ASP A 257 -9.25 11.16 -25.44
C ASP A 257 -9.53 11.22 -23.93
N ARG A 258 -10.71 10.74 -23.52
CA ARG A 258 -11.16 10.60 -22.12
C ARG A 258 -11.44 9.13 -21.76
N TYR A 259 -10.49 8.26 -22.11
CA TYR A 259 -10.50 6.84 -21.73
C TYR A 259 -9.51 6.61 -20.58
N TYR A 260 -9.97 5.95 -19.52
CA TYR A 260 -9.20 5.77 -18.29
C TYR A 260 -9.01 4.29 -17.98
N MET A 261 -7.80 3.92 -17.64
CA MET A 261 -7.44 2.58 -17.18
C MET A 261 -7.97 2.35 -15.77
N GLN A 262 -8.54 1.16 -15.53
CA GLN A 262 -9.13 0.73 -14.26
C GLN A 262 -8.34 -0.44 -13.67
N ILE A 263 -7.06 -0.20 -13.41
CA ILE A 263 -6.11 -1.20 -12.90
C ILE A 263 -5.88 -1.03 -11.40
N ALA A 264 -5.43 -2.09 -10.73
CA ALA A 264 -5.07 -2.09 -9.33
C ALA A 264 -3.72 -2.82 -9.12
N ALA A 265 -3.65 -3.80 -8.22
CA ALA A 265 -2.41 -4.48 -7.87
C ALA A 265 -1.78 -5.27 -9.03
N GLY A 266 -2.57 -5.65 -10.04
CA GLY A 266 -2.12 -6.44 -11.17
C GLY A 266 -1.57 -5.64 -12.36
N ASN A 267 -1.73 -4.31 -12.37
CA ASN A 267 -1.36 -3.44 -13.50
C ASN A 267 -1.83 -4.02 -14.86
N THR A 268 -0.89 -4.50 -15.67
CA THR A 268 -1.14 -5.13 -16.97
C THR A 268 -2.16 -6.27 -16.91
N SER A 269 -2.09 -7.16 -15.91
CA SER A 269 -3.04 -8.26 -15.81
C SER A 269 -4.46 -7.78 -15.52
N ASP A 270 -4.62 -6.65 -14.81
CA ASP A 270 -5.93 -6.08 -14.53
C ASP A 270 -6.51 -5.41 -15.78
N ALA A 271 -5.68 -4.77 -16.60
CA ALA A 271 -6.10 -4.21 -17.89
C ALA A 271 -6.60 -5.31 -18.85
N GLU A 272 -5.86 -6.41 -18.95
CA GLU A 272 -6.26 -7.57 -19.74
C GLU A 272 -7.55 -8.21 -19.21
N PHE A 273 -7.65 -8.39 -17.89
CA PHE A 273 -8.81 -9.01 -17.26
C PHE A 273 -10.07 -8.16 -17.46
N ALA A 274 -9.98 -6.84 -17.24
CA ALA A 274 -11.09 -5.92 -17.44
C ALA A 274 -11.52 -5.84 -18.91
N THR A 275 -10.56 -5.77 -19.84
CA THR A 275 -10.86 -5.75 -21.29
C THR A 275 -11.58 -7.01 -21.74
N ASN A 276 -11.16 -8.18 -21.24
CA ASN A 276 -11.74 -9.45 -21.67
C ASN A 276 -13.02 -9.83 -20.92
N ASN A 277 -13.25 -9.35 -19.70
CA ASN A 277 -14.37 -9.83 -18.89
C ASN A 277 -15.37 -8.74 -18.51
N SER A 278 -15.03 -7.46 -18.73
CA SER A 278 -15.81 -6.32 -18.23
C SER A 278 -15.97 -6.32 -16.70
N ILE A 279 -14.92 -6.76 -15.99
CA ILE A 279 -14.86 -6.87 -14.52
C ILE A 279 -13.57 -6.21 -14.04
N TYR A 280 -13.65 -5.44 -12.96
CA TYR A 280 -12.49 -4.81 -12.33
C TYR A 280 -11.45 -5.82 -11.83
N GLY A 281 -10.18 -5.41 -11.87
CA GLY A 281 -9.10 -6.11 -11.17
C GLY A 281 -9.21 -5.99 -9.64
N SER A 282 -8.46 -6.84 -8.92
CA SER A 282 -8.45 -6.86 -7.46
C SER A 282 -7.45 -5.87 -6.88
N GLU A 283 -7.88 -5.09 -5.88
CA GLU A 283 -6.98 -4.28 -5.06
C GLU A 283 -6.13 -5.12 -4.09
N LYS A 284 -6.51 -6.39 -3.84
CA LYS A 284 -5.87 -7.23 -2.81
C LYS A 284 -4.54 -7.85 -3.29
N SER A 285 -4.50 -8.30 -4.54
CA SER A 285 -3.34 -8.92 -5.19
C SER A 285 -3.65 -9.11 -6.68
N TYR A 286 -2.70 -9.66 -7.43
CA TYR A 286 -2.82 -9.96 -8.85
C TYR A 286 -4.06 -10.82 -9.14
N THR A 287 -5.01 -10.26 -9.90
CA THR A 287 -6.32 -10.86 -10.21
C THR A 287 -6.19 -12.27 -10.78
N TYR A 288 -5.26 -12.48 -11.70
CA TYR A 288 -5.01 -13.78 -12.33
C TYR A 288 -4.47 -14.85 -11.37
N GLU A 289 -3.84 -14.49 -10.24
CA GLU A 289 -3.41 -15.50 -9.26
C GLU A 289 -4.53 -15.78 -8.24
N LEU A 290 -5.22 -14.74 -7.78
CA LEU A 290 -6.32 -14.88 -6.81
C LEU A 290 -7.49 -15.71 -7.34
N TYR A 291 -7.83 -15.55 -8.62
CA TYR A 291 -9.03 -16.12 -9.21
C TYR A 291 -8.74 -17.06 -10.37
N LYS A 292 -7.53 -17.64 -10.45
CA LYS A 292 -7.14 -18.57 -11.52
C LYS A 292 -8.06 -19.78 -11.68
N GLU A 293 -8.71 -20.21 -10.59
CA GLU A 293 -9.61 -21.37 -10.59
C GLU A 293 -11.06 -21.00 -10.92
N ASN A 294 -11.36 -19.71 -11.11
CA ASN A 294 -12.70 -19.27 -11.47
C ASN A 294 -12.98 -19.53 -12.96
N THR A 295 -14.25 -19.80 -13.27
CA THR A 295 -14.74 -19.84 -14.65
C THR A 295 -15.21 -18.46 -15.08
N PHE A 296 -14.65 -17.93 -16.16
CA PHE A 296 -15.06 -16.66 -16.75
C PHE A 296 -15.62 -16.87 -18.16
N ARG A 297 -16.77 -16.26 -18.45
CA ARG A 297 -17.37 -16.20 -19.80
C ARG A 297 -17.10 -14.83 -20.42
N GLY A 298 -15.82 -14.53 -20.65
CA GLY A 298 -15.35 -13.28 -21.24
C GLY A 298 -15.47 -13.23 -22.76
N LEU A 299 -15.06 -12.10 -23.33
CA LEU A 299 -15.05 -11.77 -24.75
C LEU A 299 -14.50 -12.90 -25.65
N PRO A 300 -13.37 -13.57 -25.35
CA PRO A 300 -12.87 -14.65 -26.21
C PRO A 300 -13.79 -15.88 -26.27
N VAL A 301 -14.52 -16.17 -25.19
CA VAL A 301 -15.50 -17.26 -25.15
C VAL A 301 -16.73 -16.85 -25.95
N LEU A 302 -17.23 -15.63 -25.73
CA LEU A 302 -18.42 -15.10 -26.42
C LEU A 302 -18.23 -15.02 -27.94
N LEU A 303 -17.05 -14.62 -28.43
CA LEU A 303 -16.77 -14.54 -29.88
C LEU A 303 -16.63 -15.91 -30.56
N LYS A 304 -16.55 -17.00 -29.79
CA LYS A 304 -16.49 -18.38 -30.31
C LYS A 304 -17.88 -18.99 -30.49
N GLU A 305 -18.87 -18.51 -29.74
CA GLU A 305 -20.26 -18.98 -29.77
C GLU A 305 -21.00 -18.43 -30.99
#